data_AF-A0A9E5HLX7-F1
#
_entry.id   AF-A0A9E5HLX7-F1
#
_cell.length_a   1.000
_cell.length_b   1.000
_cell.length_c   1.000
_cell.angle_alpha   90.00
_cell.angle_beta   90.00
_cell.angle_gamma   90.00
#
_symmetry.space_group_name_H-M   'P 1'
#
loop_
_entity.id
_entity.type
_entity.pdbx_description
1 polymer ?
#
loop_
_entity_poly.entity_id
_entity_poly.type
_entity_poly.pdbx_seq_one_letter_code
_entity_poly.pdbx_strand_id
1 'polypeptide(L)'
;PFTVLCALVVVLCIVGGFAPSQKMHDVWLIFAFGVGGYLLRKADYPLAPLVLALVLGPLMEKSFRQTLIAEQGNILAFVERPLSATFIGLAILFFVMPFLVAFITGAKERLHVPSKRPKIN
;
A
#
# COMPACT_ATOMS: atom_id res chain seq x y z
N PRO A 1 -24.19 -7.00 -23.17
CA PRO A 1 -22.85 -7.19 -23.81
C PRO A 1 -21.64 -7.08 -22.85
N PHE A 2 -21.75 -6.41 -21.69
CA PHE A 2 -20.64 -6.32 -20.72
C PHE A 2 -20.25 -7.65 -20.06
N THR A 3 -21.20 -8.54 -19.77
CA THR A 3 -20.92 -9.84 -19.15
C THR A 3 -20.04 -10.74 -20.01
N VAL A 4 -20.21 -10.68 -21.33
CA VAL A 4 -19.38 -11.45 -22.29
C VAL A 4 -17.95 -10.90 -22.33
N LEU A 5 -17.79 -9.58 -22.26
CA LEU A 5 -16.47 -8.95 -22.21
C LEU A 5 -15.73 -9.31 -20.92
N CYS A 6 -16.42 -9.30 -19.77
CA CYS A 6 -15.85 -9.71 -18.49
C CYS A 6 -15.43 -11.20 -18.51
N ALA A 7 -16.27 -12.09 -19.03
CA ALA A 7 -15.94 -13.50 -19.16
C ALA A 7 -14.71 -13.72 -20.06
N LEU A 8 -14.63 -13.02 -21.20
CA LEU A 8 -13.48 -13.06 -22.10
C LEU A 8 -12.19 -12.59 -21.40
N VAL A 9 -12.24 -11.43 -20.73
CA VAL A 9 -11.07 -10.87 -20.02
C VAL A 9 -10.56 -11.84 -18.94
N VAL A 10 -11.46 -12.44 -18.16
CA VAL A 10 -11.08 -13.43 -17.14
C VAL A 10 -10.38 -14.64 -17.75
N VAL A 11 -10.92 -15.19 -18.83
CA VAL A 11 -10.28 -16.31 -19.54
C VAL A 11 -8.91 -15.91 -20.09
N LEU A 12 -8.79 -14.72 -20.69
CA LEU A 12 -7.52 -14.20 -21.21
C LEU A 12 -6.49 -13.97 -20.10
N CYS A 13 -6.87 -13.48 -18.92
CA CYS A 13 -5.97 -13.32 -17.78
C CYS A 13 -5.44 -14.67 -17.28
N ILE A 14 -6.30 -15.70 -17.19
CA ILE A 14 -5.90 -17.04 -16.76
C ILE A 14 -4.93 -17.67 -17.76
N VAL A 15 -5.26 -17.62 -19.06
CA VAL A 15 -4.39 -18.15 -20.12
C VAL A 15 -3.06 -17.37 -20.19
N GLY A 16 -3.13 -16.03 -20.08
CA GLY A 16 -1.97 -15.16 -20.16
C GLY A 16 -0.97 -15.34 -19.02
N GLY A 17 -1.42 -15.61 -17.80
CA GLY A 17 -0.52 -15.93 -16.69
C GLY A 17 -0.03 -17.37 -16.68
N PHE A 18 -0.80 -18.32 -17.22
CA PHE A 18 -0.38 -19.72 -17.30
C PHE A 18 0.64 -19.96 -18.42
N ALA A 19 0.55 -19.23 -19.54
CA ALA A 19 1.37 -19.48 -20.73
C ALA A 19 2.90 -19.44 -20.51
N PRO A 20 3.48 -18.45 -19.79
CA PRO A 20 4.93 -18.30 -19.69
C PRO A 20 5.60 -19.37 -18.82
N SER A 21 5.00 -19.72 -17.69
CA SER A 21 5.63 -20.61 -16.70
C SER A 21 5.10 -22.04 -16.74
N GLN A 22 3.92 -22.27 -17.35
CA GLN A 22 3.19 -23.55 -17.31
C GLN A 22 3.02 -24.09 -15.87
N LYS A 23 3.02 -23.21 -14.86
CA LYS A 23 2.89 -23.55 -13.45
C LYS A 23 1.47 -23.25 -12.98
N MET A 24 0.87 -24.22 -12.29
CA MET A 24 -0.46 -24.06 -11.68
C MET A 24 -0.48 -22.97 -10.58
N HIS A 25 0.69 -22.64 -10.02
CA HIS A 25 0.86 -21.58 -9.03
C HIS A 25 0.44 -20.21 -9.55
N ASP A 26 0.73 -19.88 -10.81
CA ASP A 26 0.41 -18.56 -11.38
C ASP A 26 -1.11 -18.38 -11.55
N VAL A 27 -1.83 -19.48 -11.81
CA VAL A 27 -3.30 -19.48 -11.85
C VAL A 27 -3.87 -19.22 -10.46
N TRP A 28 -3.28 -19.82 -9.43
CA TRP A 28 -3.69 -19.62 -8.04
C TRP A 28 -3.45 -18.16 -7.60
N LEU A 29 -2.32 -17.56 -8.00
CA LEU A 29 -2.05 -16.14 -7.80
C LEU A 29 -3.07 -15.24 -8.50
N ILE A 30 -3.39 -15.50 -9.78
CA ILE A 30 -4.40 -14.72 -10.51
C ILE A 30 -5.75 -14.77 -9.80
N PHE A 31 -6.16 -15.96 -9.34
CA PHE A 31 -7.41 -16.12 -8.60
C PHE A 31 -7.38 -15.33 -7.28
N ALA A 32 -6.30 -15.46 -6.49
CA ALA A 32 -6.14 -14.75 -5.23
C ALA A 32 -6.14 -13.22 -5.41
N PHE A 33 -5.39 -12.70 -6.38
CA PHE A 33 -5.34 -11.26 -6.70
C PHE A 33 -6.67 -10.77 -7.30
N GLY A 34 -7.38 -11.60 -8.06
CA GLY A 34 -8.72 -11.28 -8.57
C GLY A 34 -9.75 -11.13 -7.44
N VAL A 35 -9.76 -12.06 -6.49
CA VAL A 35 -10.59 -11.98 -5.28
C VAL A 35 -10.17 -10.78 -4.42
N GLY A 36 -8.87 -10.58 -4.22
CA GLY A 36 -8.32 -9.42 -3.51
C GLY A 36 -8.79 -8.10 -4.14
N GLY A 37 -8.63 -7.94 -5.45
CA GLY A 37 -9.09 -6.75 -6.17
C GLY A 37 -10.60 -6.50 -6.04
N TYR A 38 -11.41 -7.56 -6.03
CA TYR A 38 -12.85 -7.44 -5.77
C TYR A 38 -13.15 -6.96 -4.34
N LEU A 39 -12.41 -7.43 -3.34
CA LEU A 39 -12.53 -6.96 -1.95
C LEU A 39 -12.15 -5.49 -1.82
N LEU A 40 -11.04 -5.07 -2.47
CA LEU A 40 -10.62 -3.66 -2.48
C LEU A 40 -11.66 -2.77 -3.15
N ARG A 41 -12.28 -3.24 -4.23
CA ARG A 41 -13.40 -2.55 -4.90
C ARG A 41 -14.60 -2.40 -3.98
N LYS A 42 -14.92 -3.44 -3.19
CA LYS A 42 -16.03 -3.42 -2.22
C LYS A 42 -15.76 -2.49 -1.03
N ALA A 43 -14.51 -2.27 -0.69
CA ALA A 43 -14.09 -1.35 0.36
C ALA A 43 -13.88 0.10 -0.16
N ASP A 44 -14.38 0.42 -1.36
CA ASP A 44 -14.32 1.74 -1.99
C ASP A 44 -12.90 2.34 -2.07
N TYR A 45 -11.87 1.48 -2.15
CA TYR A 45 -10.51 1.95 -2.34
C TYR A 45 -10.36 2.59 -3.73
N PRO A 46 -9.78 3.79 -3.83
CA PRO A 46 -9.53 4.42 -5.12
C PRO A 46 -8.58 3.56 -5.97
N LEU A 47 -8.88 3.42 -7.25
CA LEU A 47 -8.04 2.68 -8.21
C LEU A 47 -6.66 3.33 -8.41
N ALA A 48 -6.56 4.65 -8.24
CA ALA A 48 -5.32 5.39 -8.49
C ALA A 48 -4.15 4.95 -7.59
N PRO A 49 -4.28 4.89 -6.25
CA PRO A 49 -3.24 4.33 -5.38
C PRO A 49 -2.87 2.87 -5.69
N LEU A 50 -3.82 2.06 -6.14
CA LEU A 50 -3.57 0.66 -6.48
C LEU A 50 -2.65 0.55 -7.70
N VAL A 51 -2.91 1.34 -8.74
CA VAL A 51 -2.04 1.41 -9.92
C VAL A 51 -0.67 1.99 -9.56
N LEU A 52 -0.62 3.03 -8.73
CA LEU A 52 0.65 3.60 -8.25
C LEU A 52 1.47 2.56 -7.49
N ALA A 53 0.86 1.81 -6.57
CA ALA A 53 1.54 0.75 -5.84
C ALA A 53 2.04 -0.36 -6.78
N LEU A 54 1.27 -0.75 -7.80
CA LEU A 54 1.65 -1.74 -8.80
C LEU A 54 2.91 -1.31 -9.59
N VAL A 55 3.00 -0.02 -9.94
CA VAL A 55 4.15 0.52 -10.67
C VAL A 55 5.35 0.72 -9.74
N LEU A 56 5.13 1.27 -8.55
CA LEU A 56 6.21 1.56 -7.58
C LEU A 56 6.80 0.30 -6.94
N GLY A 57 6.00 -0.75 -6.75
CA GLY A 57 6.41 -2.03 -6.17
C GLY A 57 7.69 -2.61 -6.79
N PRO A 58 7.74 -2.89 -8.11
CA PRO A 58 8.94 -3.43 -8.75
C PRO A 58 10.12 -2.47 -8.72
N LEU A 59 9.91 -1.14 -8.69
CA LEU A 59 11.00 -0.18 -8.52
C LEU A 59 11.59 -0.30 -7.11
N MET A 60 10.73 -0.34 -6.09
CA MET A 60 11.13 -0.53 -4.70
C MET A 60 11.89 -1.85 -4.52
N GLU A 61 11.38 -2.96 -5.06
CA GLU A 61 12.03 -4.26 -4.95
C GLU A 61 13.39 -4.28 -5.65
N LYS A 62 13.51 -3.65 -6.83
CA LYS A 62 14.81 -3.52 -7.52
C LYS A 62 15.81 -2.74 -6.69
N SER A 63 15.44 -1.57 -6.17
CA SER A 63 16.34 -0.78 -5.32
C SER A 63 16.70 -1.51 -4.02
N PHE A 64 15.74 -2.22 -3.42
CA PHE A 64 15.98 -3.04 -2.24
C PHE A 64 16.96 -4.19 -2.51
N ARG A 65 16.73 -4.97 -3.57
CA ARG A 65 17.64 -6.05 -3.98
C ARG A 65 19.02 -5.52 -4.36
N GLN A 66 19.10 -4.41 -5.08
CA GLN A 66 20.36 -3.78 -5.46
C GLN A 66 21.19 -3.40 -4.23
N THR A 67 20.56 -2.79 -3.22
CA THR A 67 21.24 -2.44 -1.97
C THR A 67 21.71 -3.68 -1.21
N LEU A 68 20.87 -4.72 -1.12
CA LEU A 68 21.26 -5.97 -0.45
C LEU A 68 22.41 -6.69 -1.15
N ILE A 69 22.44 -6.71 -2.49
CA ILE A 69 23.53 -7.30 -3.26
C ILE A 69 24.82 -6.49 -3.06
N ALA A 70 24.73 -5.16 -3.09
CA ALA A 70 25.88 -4.28 -2.89
C ALA A 70 26.53 -4.45 -1.51
N GLU A 71 25.72 -4.73 -0.49
CA GLU A 71 26.14 -4.89 0.91
C GLU A 71 26.34 -6.36 1.31
N GLN A 72 26.43 -7.27 0.32
CA GLN A 72 26.66 -8.72 0.51
C GLN A 72 25.65 -9.39 1.47
N GLY A 73 24.41 -8.91 1.49
CA GLY A 73 23.35 -9.41 2.36
C GLY A 73 23.34 -8.79 3.77
N ASN A 74 24.21 -7.81 4.07
CA ASN A 74 24.20 -7.14 5.36
C ASN A 74 23.08 -6.08 5.43
N ILE A 75 21.99 -6.42 6.13
CA ILE A 75 20.87 -5.51 6.40
C ILE A 75 21.26 -4.31 7.30
N LEU A 76 22.34 -4.41 8.08
CA LEU A 76 22.80 -3.29 8.93
C LEU A 76 23.33 -2.11 8.11
N ALA A 77 23.69 -2.34 6.84
CA ALA A 77 24.14 -1.27 5.95
C ALA A 77 23.06 -0.20 5.69
N PHE A 78 21.78 -0.51 5.88
CA PHE A 78 20.69 0.49 5.81
C PHE A 78 20.76 1.52 6.95
N VAL A 79 21.40 1.17 8.07
CA VAL A 79 21.59 2.05 9.25
C VAL A 79 22.98 2.70 9.21
N GLU A 80 24.00 1.98 8.72
CA GLU A 80 25.35 2.53 8.56
C GLU A 80 25.42 3.64 7.50
N ARG A 81 24.58 3.58 6.46
CA ARG A 81 24.48 4.63 5.45
C ARG A 81 23.71 5.84 6.00
N PRO A 82 24.34 7.01 6.22
CA PRO A 82 23.71 8.16 6.87
C PRO A 82 22.50 8.71 6.10
N LEU A 83 22.49 8.54 4.77
CA LEU A 83 21.38 8.95 3.91
C LEU A 83 20.16 8.03 4.09
N SER A 84 20.36 6.71 4.18
CA SER A 84 19.27 5.77 4.45
C SER A 84 18.73 5.92 5.88
N ALA A 85 19.64 6.06 6.86
CA ALA A 85 19.28 6.24 8.26
C ALA A 85 18.41 7.49 8.50
N THR A 86 18.69 8.60 7.83
CA THR A 86 17.88 9.83 7.95
C THR A 86 16.48 9.66 7.36
N PHE A 87 16.33 9.02 6.20
CA PHE A 87 15.03 8.72 5.61
C PHE A 87 14.21 7.73 6.47
N ILE A 88 14.84 6.69 7.01
CA ILE A 88 14.18 5.75 7.94
C ILE A 88 13.74 6.48 9.21
N GLY A 89 14.61 7.32 9.78
CA GLY A 89 14.29 8.12 10.96
C GLY A 89 13.11 9.07 10.73
N LEU A 90 13.09 9.76 9.58
CA LEU A 90 11.97 10.62 9.17
C LEU A 90 10.67 9.83 8.95
N ALA A 91 10.73 8.66 8.31
CA ALA A 91 9.56 7.82 8.10
C ALA A 91 8.95 7.36 9.43
N ILE A 92 9.78 6.92 10.37
CA ILE A 92 9.34 6.54 11.72
C ILE A 92 8.76 7.75 12.45
N LEU A 93 9.41 8.91 12.38
CA LEU A 93 8.92 10.14 12.99
C LEU A 93 7.52 10.50 12.47
N PHE A 94 7.31 10.51 11.15
CA PHE A 94 6.02 10.82 10.53
C PHE A 94 4.95 9.77 10.82
N PHE A 95 5.33 8.51 10.95
CA PHE A 95 4.40 7.44 11.32
C PHE A 95 3.95 7.53 12.79
N VAL A 96 4.87 7.86 13.69
CA VAL A 96 4.62 7.94 15.14
C VAL A 96 3.96 9.26 15.55
N MET A 97 4.20 10.35 14.82
CA MET A 97 3.60 11.67 15.07
C MET A 97 2.06 11.64 15.21
N PRO A 98 1.27 11.11 14.25
CA PRO A 98 -0.18 11.06 14.39
C PRO A 98 -0.62 10.17 15.56
N PHE A 99 0.14 9.11 15.87
CA PHE A 99 -0.17 8.21 16.98
C PHE A 99 0.04 8.88 18.35
N LEU A 100 1.16 9.59 18.54
CA LEU A 100 1.43 10.37 19.76
C LEU A 100 0.44 11.53 19.92
N VAL A 101 0.14 12.26 18.83
CA VAL A 101 -0.82 13.36 18.87
C VAL A 101 -2.23 12.85 19.14
N ALA A 102 -2.65 11.71 18.58
CA ALA A 102 -3.93 11.07 18.90
C ALA A 102 -3.99 10.66 20.38
N PHE A 103 -2.90 10.09 20.92
CA PHE A 103 -2.83 9.68 22.33
C PHE A 103 -2.87 10.86 23.32
N ILE A 104 -2.22 11.98 22.98
CA ILE A 104 -2.20 13.20 23.81
C ILE A 104 -3.50 14.02 23.63
N THR A 105 -4.08 14.07 22.42
CA THR A 105 -5.28 14.85 22.09
C THR A 105 -6.58 14.18 22.55
N GLY A 106 -6.58 12.85 22.75
CA GLY A 106 -7.68 12.15 23.43
C GLY A 106 -7.97 12.67 24.85
N ALA A 107 -7.04 13.40 25.48
CA ALA A 107 -7.25 14.12 26.73
C ALA A 107 -7.73 15.59 26.54
N LYS A 108 -7.61 16.16 25.33
CA LYS A 108 -7.86 17.59 25.04
C LYS A 108 -9.25 17.89 24.45
N GLU A 109 -9.99 16.87 24.00
CA GLU A 109 -11.35 17.03 23.45
C GLU A 109 -12.46 17.32 24.48
N ARG A 110 -12.15 17.37 25.79
CA ARG A 110 -13.13 17.78 26.82
C ARG A 110 -13.09 19.26 27.23
N LEU A 111 -12.26 20.10 26.60
CA LEU A 111 -11.95 21.45 27.13
C LEU A 111 -12.14 22.64 26.16
N HIS A 112 -12.78 22.47 25.00
CA HIS A 112 -13.01 23.62 24.09
C HIS A 112 -14.38 23.72 23.40
N VAL A 113 -15.45 23.26 24.05
CA VAL A 113 -16.82 23.66 23.67
C VAL A 113 -17.41 24.62 24.72
N PRO A 114 -17.10 25.92 24.69
CA PRO A 114 -18.01 26.94 25.20
C PRO A 114 -19.00 27.34 24.09
N SER A 115 -20.18 26.75 24.20
CA SER A 115 -21.44 27.18 23.57
C SER A 115 -21.72 28.67 23.82
N LYS A 116 -21.80 29.49 22.75
CA LYS A 116 -22.57 30.76 22.65
C LYS A 116 -22.37 31.33 21.24
N ARG A 117 -23.35 31.62 20.37
CA ARG A 117 -24.82 31.69 20.38
C ARG A 117 -25.30 31.52 18.91
N PRO A 118 -26.61 31.40 18.68
CA PRO A 118 -27.24 32.45 17.87
C PRO A 118 -28.41 33.07 18.62
N LYS A 119 -28.39 34.40 18.80
CA LYS A 119 -29.59 35.16 19.19
C LYS A 119 -30.39 35.40 17.92
N ILE A 120 -31.61 34.89 17.93
CA ILE A 120 -32.68 35.13 16.98
C ILE A 120 -33.28 36.48 17.34
N ASN A 121 -33.13 37.50 16.49
CA ASN A 121 -34.12 38.57 16.33
C ASN A 121 -34.23 38.89 14.85
#